data_AF-A0A133URH8-F1
#
_entry.id   AF-A0A133URH8-F1
#
_cell.length_a   1.000
_cell.length_b   1.000
_cell.length_c   1.000
_cell.angle_alpha   90.00
_cell.angle_beta   90.00
_cell.angle_gamma   90.00
#
_symmetry.space_group_name_H-M   'P 1'
#
loop_
_entity.id
_entity.type
_entity.pdbx_description
1 polymer ?
#
loop_
_entity_poly.entity_id
_entity_poly.type
_entity_poly.pdbx_seq_one_letter_code
_entity_poly.pdbx_strand_id
1 'polypeptide(L)'
;MIDNTVDKMSEGKSEKPNLEPLFFDLRITKAYEEENFHEMGRILRKQRKILEENTQEERTFSSYEKAISRDLSRRTPKSKQNNE
;
A
#
# COMPACT_ATOMS: atom_id res chain seq x y z
N MET A 1 -34.75 21.45 42.53
CA MET A 1 -34.64 21.19 41.08
C MET A 1 -33.20 20.78 40.85
N ILE A 2 -32.96 19.56 40.35
CA ILE A 2 -31.60 19.04 40.12
C ILE A 2 -31.38 19.12 38.62
N ASP A 3 -30.41 19.92 38.20
CA ASP A 3 -30.05 20.09 36.80
C ASP A 3 -29.32 18.84 36.31
N ASN A 4 -30.01 18.04 35.49
CA ASN A 4 -29.44 16.91 34.77
C ASN A 4 -28.67 17.42 33.53
N THR A 5 -27.47 17.97 33.74
CA THR A 5 -26.49 18.11 32.66
C THR A 5 -25.92 16.73 32.35
N VAL A 6 -26.56 16.05 31.39
CA VAL A 6 -26.01 14.84 30.77
C VAL A 6 -24.81 15.27 29.92
N ASP A 7 -23.62 15.08 30.46
CA ASP A 7 -22.37 15.17 29.70
C ASP A 7 -22.45 14.19 28.52
N LYS A 8 -22.63 14.74 27.32
CA LYS A 8 -22.47 13.98 26.08
C LYS A 8 -20.98 13.72 25.89
N MET A 9 -20.50 12.63 26.48
CA MET A 9 -19.20 12.07 26.11
C MET A 9 -19.24 11.75 24.62
N SER A 10 -18.37 12.42 23.85
CA SER A 10 -18.22 12.16 22.42
C SER A 10 -17.71 10.73 22.24
N GLU A 11 -18.45 9.94 21.47
CA GLU A 11 -18.01 8.62 21.03
C GLU A 11 -16.76 8.80 20.14
N GLY A 12 -15.59 8.72 20.76
CA GLY A 12 -14.33 8.63 20.05
C GLY A 12 -14.37 7.39 19.18
N LYS A 13 -14.34 7.58 17.86
CA LYS A 13 -14.22 6.49 16.88
C LYS A 13 -12.93 5.73 17.19
N SER A 14 -13.03 4.59 17.87
CA SER A 14 -11.88 3.71 18.09
C SER A 14 -11.51 3.12 16.74
N GLU A 15 -10.48 3.67 16.09
CA GLU A 15 -9.89 3.06 14.91
C GLU A 15 -9.34 1.70 15.32
N LYS A 16 -9.98 0.62 14.84
CA LYS A 16 -9.49 -0.73 15.10
C LYS A 16 -8.10 -0.87 14.48
N PRO A 17 -7.12 -1.45 15.18
CA PRO A 17 -5.79 -1.64 14.63
C PRO A 17 -5.88 -2.48 13.35
N ASN A 18 -5.22 -2.02 12.29
CA ASN A 18 -5.16 -2.75 11.03
C ASN A 18 -4.21 -3.95 11.17
N LEU A 19 -4.77 -5.12 11.46
CA LEU A 19 -4.02 -6.38 11.63
C LEU A 19 -3.71 -7.09 10.29
N GLU A 20 -4.16 -6.57 9.16
CA GLU A 20 -3.94 -7.21 7.86
C GLU A 20 -2.46 -7.51 7.52
N PRO A 21 -1.49 -6.65 7.87
CA PRO A 21 -0.07 -6.94 7.62
C PRO A 21 0.46 -8.14 8.42
N LEU A 22 -0.08 -8.37 9.62
CA LEU A 22 0.40 -9.42 10.53
C LEU A 22 0.15 -10.84 9.99
N PHE A 23 -0.91 -11.01 9.20
CA PHE A 23 -1.32 -12.31 8.65
C PHE A 23 -0.94 -12.48 7.17
N PHE A 24 -0.07 -11.62 6.65
CA PHE A 24 0.32 -11.64 5.25
C PHE A 24 0.91 -12.99 4.83
N ASP A 25 1.92 -13.47 5.56
CA ASP A 25 2.63 -14.71 5.24
C ASP A 25 1.67 -15.90 5.27
N LEU A 26 0.83 -15.99 6.30
CA LEU A 26 -0.18 -17.05 6.44
C LEU A 26 -1.14 -17.09 5.24
N ARG A 27 -1.57 -15.91 4.76
CA ARG A 27 -2.49 -15.81 3.62
C ARG A 27 -1.83 -16.22 2.31
N ILE A 28 -0.54 -15.92 2.13
CA ILE A 28 0.22 -16.36 0.95
C ILE A 28 0.42 -17.87 0.98
N THR A 29 0.88 -18.42 2.11
CA THR A 29 1.09 -19.87 2.26
C THR A 29 -0.18 -20.63 1.95
N LYS A 30 -1.31 -20.19 2.52
CA LYS A 30 -2.62 -20.80 2.24
C LYS A 30 -3.01 -20.73 0.77
N ALA A 31 -2.85 -19.57 0.12
CA ALA A 31 -3.17 -19.42 -1.30
C ALA A 31 -2.28 -20.27 -2.20
N TYR A 32 -1.03 -20.52 -1.80
CA TYR A 32 -0.11 -21.41 -2.50
C TYR A 32 -0.50 -22.89 -2.32
N GLU A 33 -0.82 -23.32 -1.10
CA GLU A 33 -1.30 -24.68 -0.80
C GLU A 33 -2.60 -25.01 -1.54
N GLU A 34 -3.48 -24.02 -1.73
CA GLU A 34 -4.72 -24.15 -2.50
C GLU A 34 -4.52 -24.01 -4.02
N GLU A 35 -3.27 -23.87 -4.50
CA GLU A 35 -2.90 -23.59 -5.90
C GLU A 35 -3.63 -22.37 -6.50
N ASN A 36 -4.07 -21.44 -5.65
CA ASN A 36 -4.81 -20.24 -6.04
C ASN A 36 -3.85 -19.07 -6.34
N PHE A 37 -3.16 -19.17 -7.47
CA PHE A 37 -2.17 -18.17 -7.90
C PHE A 37 -2.77 -16.78 -8.14
N HIS A 38 -4.06 -16.70 -8.48
CA HIS A 38 -4.75 -15.42 -8.64
C HIS A 38 -4.88 -14.68 -7.31
N GLU A 39 -5.31 -15.36 -6.25
CA GLU A 39 -5.41 -14.77 -4.92
C GLU A 39 -4.03 -14.44 -4.36
N MET A 40 -3.05 -15.31 -4.55
CA MET A 40 -1.65 -15.03 -4.20
C MET A 40 -1.14 -13.74 -4.88
N GLY A 41 -1.40 -13.58 -6.18
CA GLY A 41 -1.05 -12.37 -6.92
C GLY A 41 -1.81 -11.12 -6.43
N ARG A 42 -3.07 -11.25 -6.00
CA ARG A 42 -3.83 -10.13 -5.39
C ARG A 42 -3.23 -9.71 -4.05
N ILE A 43 -2.88 -10.67 -3.19
CA ILE A 43 -2.26 -10.43 -1.88
C ILE A 43 -0.92 -9.71 -2.04
N LEU A 44 -0.05 -10.22 -2.92
CA LEU A 44 1.26 -9.61 -3.20
C LEU A 44 1.13 -8.17 -3.71
N ARG A 45 0.22 -7.90 -4.65
CA ARG A 45 0.00 -6.54 -5.16
C ARG A 45 -0.55 -5.58 -4.10
N LYS A 46 -1.45 -6.05 -3.24
CA LYS A 46 -2.01 -5.25 -2.13
C LYS A 46 -0.92 -4.81 -1.15
N GLN A 47 0.04 -5.70 -0.89
CA GLN A 47 1.08 -5.52 0.12
C GLN A 47 2.37 -4.91 -0.45
N ARG A 48 2.48 -4.80 -1.78
CA ARG A 48 3.57 -4.10 -2.46
C ARG A 48 3.76 -2.67 -1.94
N LYS A 49 2.69 -1.93 -1.67
CA LYS A 49 2.77 -0.56 -1.14
C LYS A 49 3.39 -0.51 0.27
N ILE A 50 3.04 -1.47 1.13
CA ILE A 50 3.57 -1.59 2.49
C ILE A 50 5.06 -1.99 2.47
N LEU A 51 5.45 -2.88 1.54
CA LEU A 51 6.85 -3.25 1.34
C LEU A 51 7.68 -2.10 0.74
N GLU A 52 7.13 -1.32 -0.20
CA GLU A 52 7.79 -0.15 -0.78
C GLU A 52 8.01 0.97 0.26
N GLU A 53 7.05 1.19 1.16
CA GLU A 53 7.18 2.15 2.27
C GLU A 53 8.24 1.72 3.29
N ASN A 54 8.33 0.42 3.60
CA ASN A 54 9.37 -0.12 4.51
C ASN A 54 10.76 -0.27 3.86
N THR A 55 10.85 -0.28 2.52
CA THR A 55 12.14 -0.39 1.79
C THR A 55 12.60 0.94 1.19
N GLN A 56 11.93 2.05 1.54
CA GLN A 56 12.36 3.42 1.25
C GLN A 56 13.51 3.89 2.16
N GLU A 57 14.13 3.01 2.94
CA GLU A 57 15.46 3.24 3.47
C GLU A 57 16.45 3.38 2.29
N GLU A 58 16.84 4.62 2.03
CA GLU A 58 17.93 5.10 1.16
C GLU A 58 18.46 4.11 0.12
N ARG A 59 17.62 3.70 -0.84
CA ARG A 59 18.12 3.03 -2.04
C ARG A 59 18.94 4.03 -2.86
N THR A 60 20.25 4.05 -2.66
CA THR A 60 21.18 4.74 -3.54
C THR A 60 21.24 4.01 -4.87
N PHE A 61 20.44 4.47 -5.83
CA PHE A 61 20.50 3.94 -7.20
C PHE A 61 21.91 4.05 -7.77
N SER A 62 22.39 2.96 -8.35
CA SER A 62 23.63 2.92 -9.14
C SER A 62 23.53 3.85 -10.35
N SER A 63 24.66 4.31 -10.87
CA SER A 63 24.73 5.11 -12.11
C SER A 63 24.04 4.42 -13.29
N TYR A 64 24.15 3.09 -13.36
CA TYR A 64 23.50 2.25 -14.36
C TYR A 64 21.97 2.25 -14.21
N GLU A 65 21.46 2.07 -13.00
CA GLU A 65 20.01 2.08 -12.71
C GLU A 65 19.40 3.45 -12.99
N LYS A 66 20.13 4.53 -12.68
CA LYS A 66 19.75 5.90 -13.04
C LYS A 66 19.66 6.08 -14.56
N ALA A 67 20.55 5.46 -15.34
CA ALA A 67 20.49 5.51 -16.79
C ALA A 67 19.25 4.78 -17.34
N ILE A 68 18.95 3.59 -16.81
CA ILE A 68 17.74 2.82 -17.18
C ILE A 68 16.47 3.63 -16.86
N SER A 69 16.36 4.20 -15.66
CA SER A 69 15.20 5.00 -15.27
C SER A 69 14.97 6.21 -16.20
N ARG A 70 16.05 6.89 -16.61
CA ARG A 70 15.98 7.99 -17.59
C ARG A 70 15.52 7.52 -18.96
N ASP A 71 15.99 6.36 -19.41
CA ASP A 71 15.57 5.81 -20.70
C ASP A 71 14.09 5.40 -20.70
N LEU A 72 13.63 4.76 -19.63
CA LEU A 72 12.24 4.36 -19.47
C LEU A 72 11.28 5.55 -19.36
N SER A 73 11.65 6.62 -18.63
CA SER A 73 10.81 7.82 -18.50
C SER A 73 10.62 8.56 -19.83
N ARG A 74 11.65 8.59 -20.69
CA ARG A 74 11.59 9.20 -22.03
C ARG A 74 10.70 8.44 -23.01
N ARG A 75 10.46 7.15 -22.78
CA ARG A 75 9.62 6.30 -23.63
C ARG A 75 8.11 6.46 -23.36
N THR A 76 7.71 7.30 -22.40
CA THR A 76 6.30 7.65 -22.25
C THR A 76 5.88 8.52 -23.44
N PRO A 77 4.95 8.08 -24.31
CA PRO A 77 4.49 8.91 -25.40
C PRO A 77 3.80 10.14 -24.82
N LYS A 78 4.24 11.34 -25.21
CA LYS A 78 3.52 12.60 -25.02
C LYS A 78 2.18 12.53 -25.79
N SER A 79 1.16 11.86 -25.27
CA SER A 79 -0.21 11.96 -25.80
C SER A 79 -1.14 12.80 -24.91
N LYS A 80 -0.58 13.58 -23.98
CA LYS A 80 -1.34 14.55 -23.17
C LYS A 80 -0.61 15.89 -23.01
N GLN A 81 -0.11 16.45 -24.09
CA GLN A 81 0.17 17.89 -24.15
C GLN A 81 -0.60 18.46 -25.34
N ASN A 82 -1.52 19.36 -25.01
CA ASN A 82 -2.31 20.23 -25.89
C ASN A 82 -3.61 19.61 -26.42
N ASN A 83 -4.69 19.75 -25.64
CA ASN A 83 -5.98 20.16 -26.18
C ASN A 83 -6.40 21.40 -25.38
N GLU A 84 -6.44 22.51 -26.13
CA GLU A 84 -7.23 23.76 -26.02
C GLU A 84 -7.75 24.20 -24.64
#